data_AF-A0A8T4MEV2-F1
#
_entry.id   AF-A0A8T4MEV2-F1
#
_cell.length_a   1.000
_cell.length_b   1.000
_cell.length_c   1.000
_cell.angle_alpha   90.00
_cell.angle_beta   90.00
_cell.angle_gamma   90.00
#
_symmetry.space_group_name_H-M   'P 1'
#
loop_
_entity.id
_entity.type
_entity.pdbx_description
1 polymer ?
#
loop_
_entity_poly.entity_id
_entity_poly.type
_entity_poly.pdbx_seq_one_letter_code
_entity_poly.pdbx_strand_id
1 'polypeptide(L)' 'MDFKGVIIEESLDDKSILRDKNIKIVSTEIEKVIEKHKTPWIKQWTLHNVEIDEKNVEEIAEKIAKALDKEHE' A
#
# COMPACT_ATOMS: atom_id res chain seq x y z
N MET A 1 13.99 -11.06 -10.63
CA MET A 1 14.09 -11.04 -9.14
C MET A 1 12.70 -10.79 -8.57
N ASP A 2 12.49 -10.90 -7.26
CA ASP A 2 11.23 -10.48 -6.64
C ASP A 2 11.42 -9.11 -5.97
N PHE A 3 10.49 -8.19 -6.21
CA PHE A 3 10.50 -6.88 -5.59
C PHE A 3 9.72 -6.92 -4.28
N LYS A 4 10.31 -6.33 -3.25
CA LYS A 4 9.67 -6.18 -1.94
C LYS A 4 9.31 -4.72 -1.74
N GLY A 5 8.07 -4.48 -1.35
CA GLY A 5 7.53 -3.15 -1.10
C GLY A 5 6.64 -3.14 0.13
N VAL A 6 6.26 -1.94 0.55
CA VAL A 6 5.27 -1.72 1.60
C VAL A 6 4.16 -0.87 1.02
N ILE A 7 2.93 -1.36 1.11
CA ILE A 7 1.73 -0.65 0.70
C ILE A 7 1.00 -0.18 1.96
N ILE A 8 0.70 1.11 2.02
CA ILE A 8 -0.06 1.69 3.13
C ILE A 8 -1.53 1.73 2.73
N GLU A 9 -2.39 1.00 3.44
CA GLU A 9 -3.81 0.87 3.09
C GLU A 9 -4.53 2.23 3.13
N GLU A 10 -4.17 3.11 4.07
CA GLU A 10 -4.80 4.43 4.18
C GLU A 10 -4.35 5.43 3.11
N SER A 11 -3.32 5.12 2.32
CA SER A 11 -2.91 5.95 1.17
C SER A 11 -3.56 5.52 -0.14
N LEU A 12 -4.27 4.40 -0.14
CA LEU A 12 -4.98 3.87 -1.31
C LEU A 12 -6.46 4.27 -1.23
N ASP A 13 -6.93 4.94 -2.27
CA ASP A 13 -8.36 5.16 -2.49
C ASP A 13 -9.02 3.84 -2.92
N ASP A 14 -8.40 3.13 -3.88
CA ASP A 14 -8.83 1.78 -4.27
C ASP A 14 -8.02 0.68 -3.56
N LYS A 15 -8.63 0.09 -2.54
CA LYS A 15 -8.06 -1.05 -1.77
C LYS A 15 -8.18 -2.38 -2.52
N SER A 16 -8.86 -2.43 -3.65
CA SER A 16 -9.06 -3.66 -4.43
C SER A 16 -7.73 -4.22 -4.94
N ILE A 17 -6.74 -3.35 -5.14
CA ILE A 17 -5.39 -3.71 -5.57
C ILE A 17 -4.65 -4.66 -4.62
N LEU A 18 -4.94 -4.59 -3.31
CA LEU A 18 -4.37 -5.52 -2.31
C LEU A 18 -4.83 -6.96 -2.53
N ARG A 19 -5.90 -7.18 -3.31
CA ARG A 19 -6.45 -8.49 -3.66
C ARG A 19 -5.99 -8.97 -5.05
N ASP A 20 -5.13 -8.21 -5.72
CA ASP A 20 -4.58 -8.59 -7.02
C ASP A 20 -3.72 -9.86 -6.85
N LYS A 21 -3.90 -10.83 -7.74
CA LYS A 21 -3.21 -12.14 -7.66
C LYS A 21 -1.71 -12.03 -7.89
N ASN A 22 -1.27 -10.94 -8.52
CA ASN A 22 0.11 -10.65 -8.79
C ASN A 22 0.83 -10.00 -7.59
N ILE A 23 0.10 -9.66 -6.52
CA ILE A 23 0.63 -9.14 -5.26
C ILE A 23 0.57 -10.23 -4.21
N LYS A 24 1.72 -10.59 -3.64
CA LYS A 24 1.81 -11.54 -2.54
C LYS A 24 2.05 -10.78 -1.24
N ILE A 25 1.05 -10.72 -0.37
CA ILE A 25 1.19 -10.13 0.97
C ILE A 25 2.00 -11.09 1.84
N VAL A 26 3.19 -10.65 2.25
CA VAL A 26 4.10 -11.40 3.11
C VAL A 26 3.75 -11.21 4.58
N SER A 27 3.48 -9.96 4.97
CA SER A 27 3.15 -9.56 6.33
C SER A 27 2.22 -8.35 6.32
N THR A 28 1.51 -8.13 7.43
CA THR A 28 0.74 -6.91 7.64
C THR A 28 1.01 -6.42 9.05
N GLU A 29 1.50 -5.19 9.15
CA GLU A 29 1.82 -4.50 10.39
C GLU A 29 0.81 -3.39 10.60
N ILE A 30 0.18 -3.35 11.78
CA ILE A 30 -0.81 -2.33 12.13
C ILE A 30 -0.23 -1.48 13.26
N GLU A 31 0.11 -0.23 12.96
CA GLU A 31 0.64 0.74 13.92
C GLU A 31 -0.46 1.72 14.34
N LYS A 32 -0.66 1.91 15.65
CA LYS A 32 -1.62 2.93 16.11
C LYS A 32 -1.02 4.32 15.91
N VAL A 33 -1.80 5.23 15.34
CA VAL A 33 -1.38 6.63 15.20
C VAL A 33 -1.31 7.25 16.60
N ILE A 34 -0.09 7.48 17.09
CA ILE A 34 0.14 8.31 18.27
C ILE A 34 0.04 9.79 17.87
N GLU A 35 -0.44 10.66 18.78
CA GLU A 35 -0.62 12.11 18.57
C GLU A 35 0.62 12.83 18.01
N LYS A 36 1.81 12.23 18.18
CA LYS A 36 3.09 12.71 17.63
C LYS A 36 3.19 12.69 16.09
N HIS A 37 2.40 11.87 15.38
CA HIS A 37 2.51 11.72 13.92
C HIS A 37 1.89 12.87 13.12
N LYS A 38 1.20 13.83 13.77
CA LYS A 38 0.55 14.99 13.11
C LYS A 38 -0.43 14.61 11.98
N THR A 39 -0.96 13.39 11.96
CA THR A 39 -2.01 12.92 11.05
C THR A 39 -3.31 12.66 11.81
N PRO A 40 -3.99 13.69 12.35
CA PRO A 40 -5.16 13.53 13.23
C PRO A 40 -6.39 12.89 12.55
N TRP A 41 -6.41 12.81 11.23
CA TRP A 41 -7.51 12.17 10.48
C TRP A 41 -7.36 10.64 10.35
N ILE A 42 -6.18 10.08 10.66
CA ILE A 42 -5.92 8.64 10.58
C ILE A 42 -5.83 8.06 11.99
N LYS A 43 -6.55 6.96 12.25
CA LYS A 43 -6.57 6.29 13.58
C LYS A 43 -5.50 5.21 13.73
N GLN A 44 -5.05 4.62 12.63
CA GLN A 44 -4.04 3.57 12.57
C GLN A 44 -3.38 3.59 11.19
N TRP A 45 -2.10 3.19 11.13
CA TRP A 45 -1.36 2.91 9.92
C TRP A 45 -1.40 1.41 9.63
N THR A 46 -1.89 1.00 8.47
CA THR A 46 -1.91 -0.39 8.03
C THR A 46 -0.89 -0.59 6.92
N LEU A 47 0.23 -1.24 7.26
CA LEU A 47 1.35 -1.48 6.35
C LEU A 47 1.31 -2.93 5.86
N HIS A 48 1.04 -3.14 4.58
CA HIS A 48 1.12 -4.44 3.93
C HIS A 48 2.49 -4.60 3.27
N ASN A 49 3.34 -5.48 3.82
CA ASN A 49 4.58 -5.88 3.17
C ASN A 49 4.25 -6.85 2.04
N VAL A 50 4.58 -6.47 0.81
CA VAL A 50 4.24 -7.23 -0.39
C VAL A 50 5.49 -7.65 -1.14
N GLU A 51 5.35 -8.77 -1.85
CA GLU A 51 6.34 -9.31 -2.77
C GLU A 51 5.68 -9.42 -4.16
N ILE A 52 6.33 -8.85 -5.18
CA ILE A 52 5.83 -8.79 -6.55
C ILE A 52 6.92 -9.34 -7.48
N ASP A 53 6.54 -10.27 -8.35
CA ASP A 53 7.44 -10.80 -9.37
C ASP A 53 7.82 -9.67 -10.36
N GLU A 54 9.10 -9.58 -10.71
CA GLU A 54 9.65 -8.59 -11.64
C GLU A 54 8.87 -8.46 -12.95
N LYS A 55 8.26 -9.54 -13.45
CA LYS A 55 7.49 -9.50 -14.71
C LYS A 55 6.21 -8.66 -14.59
N ASN A 56 5.68 -8.52 -13.38
CA ASN A 56 4.44 -7.80 -13.11
C ASN A 56 4.68 -6.49 -12.36
N VAL A 57 5.93 -6.17 -11.98
CA VAL A 57 6.24 -5.02 -11.13
C VAL A 57 5.83 -3.70 -11.79
N GLU A 58 6.05 -3.55 -13.09
CA GLU A 58 5.69 -2.32 -13.82
C GLU A 58 4.17 -2.12 -13.90
N GLU A 59 3.42 -3.18 -14.23
CA GLU A 59 1.97 -3.12 -14.29
C GLU A 59 1.36 -2.81 -12.91
N ILE A 60 1.86 -3.47 -11.87
CA ILE A 60 1.38 -3.27 -10.51
C ILE A 60 1.75 -1.88 -10.00
N ALA A 61 2.96 -1.39 -10.29
CA ALA A 61 3.36 -0.03 -9.95
C ALA A 61 2.44 1.02 -10.60
N GLU A 62 2.08 0.84 -11.88
CA GLU A 62 1.15 1.74 -12.56
C GLU A 62 -0.27 1.68 -11.97
N LYS A 63 -0.77 0.48 -11.66
CA LYS A 63 -2.06 0.31 -10.99
C LYS A 63 -2.07 0.97 -9.61
N ILE A 64 -1.01 0.79 -8.81
CA ILE A 64 -0.85 1.45 -7.50
C ILE A 64 -0.82 2.96 -7.70
N ALA A 65 -0.04 3.48 -8.66
CA ALA A 65 0.00 4.92 -8.94
C ALA A 65 -1.37 5.50 -9.30
N LYS A 66 -2.25 4.73 -9.95
CA LYS A 66 -3.63 5.13 -10.25
C LYS A 66 -4.59 5.01 -9.06
N ALA A 67 -4.31 4.07 -8.15
CA ALA A 67 -5.11 3.76 -6.96
C ALA A 67 -4.70 4.56 -5.72
N LEU A 68 -3.51 5.17 -5.73
CA LEU A 68 -3.10 6.17 -4.75
C LEU A 68 -4.06 7.35 -4.81
N ASP A 69 -4.36 7.87 -3.64
CA ASP A 69 -5.23 9.03 -3.45
C ASP A 69 -4.79 10.18 -4.36
N LYS A 70 -5.68 10.58 -5.28
CA LYS A 70 -5.45 11.66 -6.25
C LYS A 70 -5.80 13.03 -5.68
N GLU A 71 -6.34 13.12 -4.47
CA GLU A 71 -6.72 14.38 -3.82
C GLU A 71 -5.55 15.02 -3.05
N HIS A 72 -4.38 15.03 -3.68
CA HIS A 72 -3.29 15.91 -3.30
C HIS A 72 -2.93 16.81 -4.50
N GLU A 73 -3.84 17.72 -4.84
CA GLU A 73 -3.53 18.98 -5.53
C GLU A 73 -3.04 20.04 -4.53
#